data_AF-A0A540L9P0-F1
#
_entry.id   AF-A0A540L9P0-F1
#
_cell.length_a   1.000
_cell.length_b   1.000
_cell.length_c   1.000
_cell.angle_alpha   90.00
_cell.angle_beta   90.00
_cell.angle_gamma   90.00
#
_symmetry.space_group_name_H-M   'P 1'
#
loop_
_entity.id
_entity.type
_entity.pdbx_description
1 polymer ?
#
loop_
_entity_poly.entity_id
_entity_poly.type
_entity_poly.pdbx_seq_one_letter_code
_entity_poly.pdbx_strand_id
1 'polypeptide(L)'
;MLPFVVAATAIAALAQPSTFTWVSKDLYAPALGGIMLSIGIKLSIDDFALAFKRPLPLSVGFIAQYVLKPLLGVLIANASGVPRMFYAGFVLTACVS
;
A
#
# COMPACT_ATOMS: atom_id res chain seq x y z
N MET A 1 14.08 -4.71 12.65
CA MET A 1 14.94 -3.55 12.34
C MET A 1 14.32 -2.63 11.29
N LEU A 2 13.80 -3.15 10.17
CA LEU A 2 13.11 -2.35 9.14
C LEU A 2 12.09 -1.30 9.64
N PRO A 3 11.14 -1.61 10.56
CA PRO A 3 10.17 -0.61 11.01
C PRO A 3 10.81 0.57 11.75
N PHE A 4 11.91 0.34 12.48
CA PHE A 4 12.65 1.41 13.17
C PHE A 4 13.38 2.30 12.18
N VAL A 5 13.95 1.73 11.12
CA VAL A 5 14.62 2.49 10.06
C VAL A 5 13.60 3.38 9.33
N VAL A 6 12.42 2.85 9.00
CA VAL A 6 11.33 3.61 8.36
C VAL A 6 10.83 4.74 9.27
N ALA A 7 10.66 4.48 10.57
CA ALA A 7 10.26 5.52 11.51
C ALA A 7 11.32 6.62 11.64
N ALA A 8 12.60 6.25 11.75
CA ALA A 8 13.71 7.20 11.85
C ALA A 8 13.84 8.08 10.60
N THR A 9 13.73 7.49 9.40
CA THR A 9 13.79 8.26 8.15
C THR A 9 12.56 9.15 7.97
N ALA A 10 11.37 8.73 8.40
CA ALA A 10 10.18 9.57 8.38
C ALA A 10 10.32 10.80 9.29
N ILE A 11 10.84 10.61 10.51
CA ILE A 11 11.12 11.71 11.45
C ILE A 11 12.18 12.65 10.89
N ALA A 12 13.27 12.11 10.32
CA ALA A 12 14.32 12.91 9.69
C ALA A 12 13.81 13.73 8.49
N ALA A 13 12.94 13.15 7.66
CA ALA A 13 12.32 13.84 6.54
C ALA A 13 11.38 14.97 6.97
N LEU A 14 10.69 14.82 8.10
CA LEU A 14 9.86 15.88 8.70
C LEU A 14 10.71 17.02 9.29
N ALA A 15 11.87 16.70 9.88
CA ALA A 15 12.75 17.69 10.49
C ALA A 15 13.57 18.49 9.45
N GLN A 16 14.03 17.84 8.38
CA GLN A 16 14.82 18.45 7.32
C GLN A 16 14.34 18.01 5.92
N PRO A 17 13.31 18.67 5.36
CA PRO A 17 12.73 18.27 4.10
C PRO A 17 13.68 18.42 2.90
N SER A 18 14.61 19.39 2.94
CA SER A 18 15.56 19.67 1.86
C SER A 18 16.53 18.53 1.55
N THR A 19 16.79 17.64 2.52
CA THR A 19 17.67 16.48 2.31
C THR A 19 16.97 15.35 1.55
N PHE A 20 15.63 15.32 1.53
CA PHE A 20 14.83 14.25 0.91
C PHE A 20 14.08 14.67 -0.35
N THR A 21 14.12 15.94 -0.76
CA THR A 21 13.47 16.44 -1.98
C THR A 21 14.09 15.92 -3.28
N TRP A 22 15.27 15.29 -3.24
CA TRP A 22 15.89 14.65 -4.40
C TRP A 22 15.06 13.47 -4.93
N VAL A 23 14.29 12.78 -4.07
CA VAL A 23 13.30 11.77 -4.48
C VAL A 23 12.03 12.47 -4.92
N SER A 24 12.04 13.03 -6.13
CA SER A 24 10.87 13.61 -6.78
C SER A 24 9.92 12.53 -7.33
N LYS A 25 8.73 12.95 -7.79
CA LYS A 25 7.70 12.07 -8.38
C LYS A 25 8.24 11.16 -9.49
N ASP A 26 9.20 11.65 -10.27
CA ASP A 26 9.77 10.92 -11.41
C ASP A 26 10.62 9.71 -11.01
N LEU A 27 11.23 9.72 -9.81
CA LEU A 27 11.99 8.58 -9.29
C LEU A 27 11.10 7.62 -8.48
N TYR A 28 9.94 8.08 -8.01
CA TYR A 28 9.03 7.25 -7.21
C TYR A 28 8.38 6.14 -8.05
N ALA A 29 7.90 6.47 -9.25
CA ALA A 29 7.31 5.50 -10.17
C ALA A 29 8.27 4.35 -10.58
N PRO A 30 9.51 4.61 -11.02
CA PRO A 30 10.45 3.53 -11.35
C PRO A 30 10.92 2.76 -10.12
N ALA A 31 11.06 3.41 -8.95
CA ALA A 31 11.39 2.71 -7.71
C ALA A 31 10.28 1.74 -7.29
N LEU A 32 9.02 2.19 -7.32
CA LEU A 32 7.86 1.33 -7.05
C LEU A 32 7.76 0.21 -8.09
N GLY A 33 7.98 0.52 -9.37
CA GLY A 33 8.04 -0.47 -10.44
C GLY A 33 9.13 -1.53 -10.22
N GLY A 34 10.31 -1.15 -9.74
CA GLY A 34 11.39 -2.08 -9.39
C GLY A 34 11.02 -3.02 -8.25
N ILE A 35 10.30 -2.52 -7.24
CA ILE A 35 9.78 -3.34 -6.14
C ILE A 35 8.74 -4.34 -6.68
N MET A 36 7.80 -3.87 -7.50
CA MET A 36 6.76 -4.72 -8.10
C MET A 36 7.35 -5.80 -9.03
N LEU A 37 8.39 -5.46 -9.81
CA LEU A 37 9.12 -6.41 -10.64
C LEU A 37 9.82 -7.48 -9.79
N SER A 38 10.45 -7.07 -8.69
CA SER A 38 11.14 -7.99 -7.77
C SER A 38 10.19 -9.01 -7.16
N ILE A 39 8.96 -8.59 -6.85
CA ILE A 39 7.89 -9.49 -6.38
C ILE A 39 7.49 -10.45 -7.51
N GLY A 40 7.30 -9.94 -8.73
CA GLY A 40 6.92 -10.74 -9.89
C GLY A 40 7.93 -11.84 -10.26
N ILE A 41 9.24 -11.53 -10.20
CA ILE A 41 10.30 -12.51 -10.50
C ILE A 41 10.36 -13.64 -9.46
N LYS A 42 9.96 -13.37 -8.21
CA LYS A 42 9.90 -14.38 -7.14
C LYS A 42 8.65 -15.26 -7.20
N LEU A 43 7.65 -14.88 -8.00
CA LEU A 43 6.39 -15.60 -8.08
C LEU A 43 6.57 -16.87 -8.92
N SER A 44 6.27 -18.04 -8.35
CA SER A 44 6.39 -19.31 -9.06
C SER A 44 5.06 -19.77 -9.66
N ILE A 45 5.12 -20.62 -10.69
CA ILE A 45 3.94 -21.29 -11.27
C ILE A 45 3.23 -22.15 -10.21
N ASP A 46 3.99 -22.69 -9.25
CA ASP A 46 3.44 -23.46 -8.14
C ASP A 46 2.54 -22.64 -7.20
N ASP A 47 2.84 -21.34 -7.02
CA ASP A 47 2.01 -20.42 -6.23
C ASP A 47 0.65 -20.19 -6.91
N PHE A 48 0.66 -20.06 -8.25
CA PHE A 48 -0.57 -20.00 -9.04
C PHE A 48 -1.36 -21.30 -8.96
N ALA A 49 -0.69 -22.46 -9.05
CA ALA A 49 -1.35 -23.76 -8.91
C ALA A 49 -1.97 -23.93 -7.52
N LEU A 50 -1.31 -23.45 -6.46
CA LEU A 50 -1.84 -23.45 -5.11
C LEU A 50 -3.07 -22.54 -4.97
N ALA A 51 -3.06 -21.38 -5.62
CA ALA A 51 -4.22 -20.47 -5.68
C ALA A 51 -5.45 -21.15 -6.31
N PHE A 52 -5.26 -21.91 -7.40
CA PHE A 52 -6.35 -22.70 -8.01
C PHE A 52 -6.80 -23.89 -7.15
N LYS A 53 -5.90 -24.52 -6.39
CA LYS A 53 -6.24 -25.64 -5.49
C LYS A 53 -7.00 -25.20 -4.23
N ARG A 54 -6.89 -23.94 -3.82
CA ARG A 54 -7.51 -23.39 -2.60
C ARG A 54 -8.41 -22.18 -2.91
N PRO A 55 -9.50 -22.36 -3.69
CA PRO A 55 -10.32 -21.24 -4.15
C PRO A 55 -11.10 -20.58 -3.01
N LEU A 56 -11.60 -21.34 -2.03
CA LEU A 56 -12.38 -20.79 -0.92
C LEU A 56 -11.63 -19.73 -0.10
N PRO A 57 -10.44 -20.01 0.49
CA PRO A 57 -9.70 -18.99 1.24
C PRO A 57 -9.22 -17.84 0.33
N LEU A 58 -8.92 -18.12 -0.94
CA LEU A 58 -8.53 -17.10 -1.91
C LEU A 58 -9.68 -16.11 -2.16
N SER A 59 -10.88 -16.59 -2.51
CA SER A 59 -12.06 -15.76 -2.77
C SER A 59 -12.48 -14.96 -1.55
N VAL A 60 -12.44 -15.56 -0.34
CA VAL A 60 -12.71 -14.82 0.90
C VAL A 60 -11.66 -13.72 1.13
N GLY A 61 -10.38 -14.00 0.87
CA GLY A 61 -9.31 -13.00 0.91
C GLY A 61 -9.53 -11.86 -0.08
N PHE A 62 -9.96 -12.16 -1.31
CA PHE A 62 -10.31 -11.16 -2.32
C PHE A 62 -11.47 -10.28 -1.87
N ILE A 63 -12.55 -10.86 -1.34
CA ILE A 63 -13.70 -10.11 -0.84
C ILE A 63 -13.27 -9.22 0.34
N ALA A 64 -12.47 -9.76 1.26
CA ALA A 64 -11.95 -8.98 2.38
C ALA A 64 -11.07 -7.81 1.91
N GLN A 65 -10.20 -8.01 0.92
CA GLN A 65 -9.33 -6.95 0.40
C GLN A 65 -10.10 -5.90 -0.40
N TYR A 66 -10.97 -6.30 -1.33
CA TYR A 66 -11.61 -5.37 -2.27
C TYR A 66 -12.96 -4.83 -1.81
N VAL A 67 -13.60 -5.45 -0.82
CA VAL A 67 -14.90 -4.99 -0.30
C VAL A 67 -14.76 -4.49 1.12
N LEU A 68 -14.20 -5.30 2.03
CA LEU A 68 -14.18 -4.97 3.45
C LEU A 68 -13.23 -3.79 3.76
N LYS A 69 -12.00 -3.80 3.23
CA LYS A 69 -11.03 -2.70 3.46
C LYS A 69 -11.50 -1.34 2.94
N PRO A 70 -11.98 -1.19 1.69
CA PRO A 70 -12.47 0.10 1.22
C PRO A 70 -13.74 0.55 1.96
N LEU A 71 -14.63 -0.38 2.33
CA LEU A 71 -15.82 -0.04 3.12
C LEU A 71 -15.43 0.51 4.49
N LEU A 72 -14.49 -0.13 5.18
CA LEU A 72 -13.95 0.34 6.46
C LEU A 72 -13.22 1.69 6.28
N GLY A 73 -12.46 1.86 5.20
CA GLY A 73 -11.79 3.12 4.86
C GLY A 73 -12.78 4.28 4.71
N VAL A 74 -13.88 4.08 3.97
CA VAL A 74 -14.94 5.07 3.80
C VAL A 74 -15.66 5.36 5.12
N LEU A 75 -15.98 4.32 5.90
CA LEU A 75 -16.63 4.48 7.20
C LEU A 75 -15.76 5.29 8.18
N ILE A 76 -14.47 5.00 8.26
CA ILE A 76 -13.53 5.69 9.15
C ILE A 76 -13.30 7.13 8.66
N ALA A 77 -13.18 7.35 7.36
CA ALA A 77 -12.99 8.68 6.78
C ALA A 77 -14.21 9.59 7.04
N ASN A 78 -15.43 9.04 6.92
CA ASN A 78 -16.66 9.73 7.25
C ASN A 78 -16.82 9.98 8.74
N ALA A 79 -16.51 8.99 9.59
CA ALA A 79 -16.61 9.12 11.05
C ALA A 79 -15.61 10.13 11.61
N SER A 80 -14.41 10.21 11.04
CA SER A 80 -13.35 11.15 11.48
C SER A 80 -13.52 12.58 10.95
N GLY A 81 -14.53 12.86 10.12
CA GLY A 81 -14.80 14.21 9.61
C GLY A 81 -13.65 14.81 8.80
N VAL A 82 -12.93 13.96 8.05
CA VAL A 82 -11.69 14.35 7.35
C VAL A 82 -11.97 15.40 6.26
N PRO A 83 -11.15 16.45 6.11
CA PRO A 83 -11.32 17.44 5.04
C PRO A 83 -11.33 16.77 3.67
N ARG A 84 -12.15 17.27 2.73
CA ARG A 84 -12.34 16.68 1.39
C ARG A 84 -11.03 16.43 0.62
N MET A 85 -10.00 17.24 0.90
CA MET A 85 -8.67 17.11 0.28
C MET A 85 -7.93 15.84 0.74
N PHE A 86 -8.08 15.43 2.00
CA PHE A 86 -7.44 14.22 2.54
C PHE A 86 -8.30 12.97 2.38
N TYR A 87 -9.61 13.14 2.21
CA TYR A 87 -10.55 12.04 2.01
C TYR A 87 -10.17 11.16 0.82
N ALA A 88 -9.88 11.77 -0.35
CA ALA A 88 -9.48 11.02 -1.54
C ALA A 88 -8.19 10.23 -1.31
N GLY A 89 -7.19 10.82 -0.65
CA GLY A 89 -5.94 10.15 -0.31
C GLY A 89 -6.15 8.96 0.65
N PHE A 90 -6.99 9.13 1.66
CA PHE A 90 -7.29 8.08 2.64
C PHE A 90 -8.08 6.91 2.04
N VAL A 91 -9.03 7.20 1.15
CA VAL A 91 -9.76 6.14 0.42
C VAL A 91 -8.83 5.42 -0.54
N LEU A 92 -7.96 6.15 -1.26
CA LEU A 92 -6.97 5.53 -2.14
C LEU A 92 -6.01 4.61 -1.37
N THR A 93 -5.52 5.02 -0.19
CA THR A 93 -4.69 4.15 0.64
C THR A 93 -5.45 2.93 1.15
N ALA A 94 -6.73 3.08 1.54
CA ALA A 94 -7.56 1.95 1.97
C ALA A 94 -7.84 0.95 0.83
N CYS A 95 -7.92 1.40 -0.42
CA CYS A 95 -8.15 0.55 -1.59
C CYS A 95 -6.89 -0.22 -2.04
N VAL A 96 -5.69 0.36 -1.85
CA VAL A 96 -4.42 -0.24 -2.30
C VAL A 96 -3.68 -1.01 -1.21
N SER A 97 -3.94 -0.70 0.06
CA SER A 97 -3.27 -1.31 1.21
C SER A 97 -3.71 -2.75 1.44
#